data_AF-A0A947KHT7-F1
#
_entry.id   AF-A0A947KHT7-F1
#
_cell.length_a   1.000
_cell.length_b   1.000
_cell.length_c   1.000
_cell.angle_alpha   90.00
_cell.angle_beta   90.00
_cell.angle_gamma   90.00
#
_symmetry.space_group_name_H-M   'P 1'
#
loop_
_entity.id
_entity.type
_entity.pdbx_description
1 polymer ?
#
loop_
_entity_poly.entity_id
_entity_poly.type
_entity_poly.pdbx_seq_one_letter_code
_entity_poly.pdbx_strand_id
1 'polypeptide(L)'
;TVGVALIGIGKGFGIPLPMVAGAIISGSYFGDKMSPLSDTTNLAPAVTGAKLFEHIRHMVYTTGPSLIIALILYTLLGLRYGGKDLDMNAIDAILNGLSTQFLISPLLLLPPLLVIAMVVFKVPAIPGLLGGTVLGGLFAALFQHSTLTEIVQSAHYGFVAATGNEAIDNLLTRGGLDSMMWTVSLILCAMSFAGVLESAGMLKAIALKIISVAKSTGSLVAATVLTCIGTNMIAGDQYLAIVLPGRMFKKIYDDRGLKPKNLSRILEDAGTLTSSLIPWNSGGAFMFATLGVYPFAYLPFAFLNLINPLVSIFYGYTGITIEKYSEAELEELKEREKTEYSDSEEDY
;
A
#
# COMPACT_ATOMS: atom_id res chain seq x y z
N THR A 1 -5.66 5.19 9.45
CA THR A 1 -6.17 5.67 10.76
C THR A 1 -6.04 4.64 11.87
N VAL A 2 -6.61 3.43 11.77
CA VAL A 2 -6.49 2.40 12.83
C VAL A 2 -5.04 2.05 13.19
N GLY A 3 -4.15 1.99 12.19
CA GLY A 3 -2.71 1.74 12.40
C GLY A 3 -2.05 2.72 13.39
N VAL A 4 -2.45 4.00 13.37
CA VAL A 4 -1.89 5.03 14.27
C VAL A 4 -2.25 4.74 15.73
N ALA A 5 -3.45 4.23 15.99
CA ALA A 5 -3.85 3.79 17.32
C ALA A 5 -3.07 2.53 17.75
N LEU A 6 -2.83 1.60 16.82
CA LEU A 6 -2.06 0.37 17.08
C LEU A 6 -0.58 0.66 17.40
N ILE A 7 0.01 1.73 16.85
CA ILE A 7 1.34 2.22 17.27
C ILE A 7 1.34 2.59 18.76
N GLY A 8 0.28 3.27 19.23
CA GLY A 8 0.10 3.61 20.64
C GLY A 8 0.01 2.41 21.56
N ILE A 9 -0.83 1.44 21.17
CA ILE A 9 -1.01 0.19 21.92
C ILE A 9 0.31 -0.59 21.96
N GLY A 10 1.00 -0.71 20.82
CA GLY A 10 2.31 -1.36 20.75
C GLY A 10 3.36 -0.71 21.66
N LYS A 11 3.38 0.63 21.73
CA LYS A 11 4.21 1.37 22.68
C LYS A 11 3.82 1.06 24.13
N GLY A 12 2.53 1.04 24.46
CA GLY A 12 2.03 0.71 25.80
C GLY A 12 2.42 -0.69 26.26
N PHE A 13 2.53 -1.65 25.32
CA PHE A 13 3.03 -3.00 25.59
C PHE A 13 4.56 -3.13 25.52
N GLY A 14 5.30 -2.03 25.32
CA GLY A 14 6.76 -2.05 25.23
C GLY A 14 7.29 -2.81 24.00
N ILE A 15 6.48 -2.96 22.96
CA ILE A 15 6.89 -3.60 21.70
C ILE A 15 7.65 -2.56 20.87
N PRO A 16 8.83 -2.89 20.30
CA PRO A 16 9.57 -1.99 19.42
C PRO A 16 8.68 -1.47 18.29
N LEU A 17 8.56 -0.15 18.18
CA LEU A 17 7.72 0.49 17.17
C LEU A 17 8.00 0.05 15.72
N PRO A 18 9.27 -0.23 15.31
CA PRO A 18 9.53 -0.78 13.98
C PRO A 18 8.81 -2.11 13.69
N MET A 19 8.66 -2.96 14.70
CA MET A 19 7.94 -4.23 14.56
C MET A 19 6.43 -4.01 14.42
N VAL A 20 5.89 -3.11 15.24
CA VAL A 20 4.47 -2.74 15.22
C VAL A 20 4.11 -2.10 13.87
N ALA A 21 4.93 -1.16 13.39
CA ALA A 21 4.76 -0.53 12.09
C ALA A 21 4.83 -1.55 10.95
N GLY A 22 5.80 -2.48 10.97
CA GLY A 22 5.91 -3.53 9.96
C GLY A 22 4.65 -4.42 9.89
N ALA A 23 4.06 -4.76 11.05
CA ALA A 23 2.81 -5.52 11.12
C ALA A 23 1.61 -4.73 10.58
N ILE A 24 1.49 -3.45 10.96
CA ILE A 24 0.44 -2.55 10.46
C ILE A 24 0.53 -2.43 8.93
N ILE A 25 1.73 -2.20 8.41
CA ILE A 25 1.97 -2.02 6.96
C ILE A 25 1.66 -3.30 6.20
N SER A 26 2.08 -4.47 6.72
CA SER A 26 1.73 -5.75 6.11
C SER A 26 0.22 -5.97 6.05
N GLY A 27 -0.50 -5.65 7.13
CA GLY A 27 -1.96 -5.74 7.16
C GLY A 27 -2.65 -4.73 6.25
N SER A 28 -2.17 -3.49 6.19
CA SER A 28 -2.77 -2.45 5.34
C SER A 28 -2.58 -2.74 3.86
N TYR A 29 -1.38 -3.16 3.46
CA TYR A 29 -1.07 -3.49 2.07
C TYR A 29 -1.69 -4.83 1.64
N PHE A 30 -1.93 -5.77 2.56
CA PHE A 30 -2.79 -6.91 2.30
C PHE A 30 -4.21 -6.46 1.93
N GLY A 31 -4.80 -5.58 2.74
CA GLY A 31 -6.15 -5.07 2.53
C GLY A 31 -6.28 -4.28 1.24
N ASP A 32 -5.29 -3.43 0.94
CA ASP A 32 -5.20 -2.67 -0.31
C ASP A 32 -5.21 -3.60 -1.52
N LYS A 33 -4.20 -4.48 -1.61
CA LYS A 33 -3.99 -5.45 -2.70
C LYS A 33 -5.18 -6.38 -2.95
N MET A 34 -5.97 -6.71 -1.93
CA MET A 34 -7.08 -7.67 -2.06
C MET A 34 -8.44 -6.99 -2.25
N SER A 35 -8.49 -5.65 -2.28
CA SER A 35 -9.75 -4.89 -2.32
C SER A 35 -10.16 -4.52 -3.74
N PRO A 36 -11.39 -4.83 -4.19
CA PRO A 36 -11.90 -4.35 -5.47
C PRO A 36 -12.14 -2.82 -5.49
N LEU A 37 -12.01 -2.15 -4.35
CA LEU A 37 -12.09 -0.70 -4.23
C LEU A 37 -10.72 -0.01 -4.30
N SER A 38 -9.62 -0.76 -4.25
CA SER A 38 -8.28 -0.17 -4.32
C SER A 38 -7.95 0.24 -5.75
N ASP A 39 -7.32 1.41 -5.88
CA ASP A 39 -6.92 1.98 -7.17
C ASP A 39 -5.87 1.10 -7.85
N THR A 40 -4.87 0.59 -7.12
CA THR A 40 -3.83 -0.31 -7.65
C THR A 40 -4.43 -1.61 -8.15
N THR A 41 -5.39 -2.17 -7.40
CA THR A 41 -6.07 -3.43 -7.73
C THR A 41 -6.98 -3.29 -8.94
N ASN A 42 -7.49 -2.09 -9.21
CA ASN A 42 -8.19 -1.78 -10.46
C ASN A 42 -7.23 -1.46 -11.61
N LEU A 43 -6.11 -0.80 -11.34
CA LEU A 43 -5.15 -0.34 -12.34
C LEU A 43 -4.33 -1.48 -12.95
N ALA A 44 -3.83 -2.40 -12.14
CA ALA A 44 -3.03 -3.53 -12.63
C ALA A 44 -3.77 -4.38 -13.70
N PRO A 45 -5.03 -4.81 -13.50
CA PRO A 45 -5.78 -5.52 -14.53
C PRO A 45 -6.13 -4.62 -15.72
N ALA A 46 -6.42 -3.33 -15.49
CA ALA A 46 -6.71 -2.39 -16.57
C ALA A 46 -5.52 -2.19 -17.53
N VAL A 47 -4.30 -2.08 -17.01
CA VAL A 47 -3.09 -1.91 -17.83
C VAL A 47 -2.72 -3.19 -18.59
N THR A 48 -3.01 -4.36 -18.00
CA THR A 48 -2.59 -5.66 -18.56
C THR A 48 -3.66 -6.31 -19.42
N GLY A 49 -4.92 -5.88 -19.34
CA GLY A 49 -6.06 -6.49 -20.03
C GLY A 49 -6.68 -7.67 -19.27
N ALA A 50 -6.36 -7.85 -17.99
CA ALA A 50 -7.00 -8.86 -17.15
C ALA A 50 -8.37 -8.38 -16.64
N LYS A 51 -9.25 -9.30 -16.23
CA LYS A 51 -10.50 -8.95 -15.54
C LYS A 51 -10.26 -8.82 -14.04
N LEU A 52 -10.81 -7.76 -13.44
CA LEU A 52 -10.64 -7.43 -12.01
C LEU A 52 -10.87 -8.62 -11.08
N PHE A 53 -12.02 -9.27 -11.16
CA PHE A 53 -12.35 -10.38 -10.25
C PHE A 53 -11.53 -11.65 -10.52
N GLU A 54 -11.09 -11.89 -11.77
CA GLU A 54 -10.16 -12.98 -12.06
C GLU A 54 -8.78 -12.70 -11.46
N HIS A 55 -8.33 -11.46 -11.56
CA HIS A 55 -7.09 -10.97 -10.97
C HIS A 55 -7.09 -11.09 -9.43
N ILE A 56 -8.14 -10.65 -8.75
CA ILE A 56 -8.26 -10.75 -7.28
C ILE A 56 -8.19 -12.21 -6.82
N ARG A 57 -8.92 -13.12 -7.49
CA ARG A 57 -8.85 -14.56 -7.20
C ARG A 57 -7.45 -15.11 -7.43
N HIS A 58 -6.78 -14.68 -8.49
CA HIS A 58 -5.43 -15.14 -8.83
C HIS A 58 -4.37 -14.65 -7.83
N MET A 59 -4.55 -13.47 -7.23
CA MET A 59 -3.69 -12.95 -6.15
C MET A 59 -3.74 -13.78 -4.87
N VAL A 60 -4.82 -14.50 -4.59
CA VAL A 60 -4.92 -15.37 -3.41
C VAL A 60 -3.79 -16.40 -3.38
N TYR A 61 -3.35 -16.88 -4.56
CA TYR A 61 -2.32 -17.90 -4.64
C TYR A 61 -0.93 -17.44 -4.20
N THR A 62 -0.56 -16.18 -4.41
CA THR A 62 0.72 -15.63 -3.91
C THR A 62 0.56 -15.00 -2.53
N THR A 63 -0.55 -14.30 -2.33
CA THR A 63 -0.82 -13.53 -1.11
C THR A 63 -1.19 -14.43 0.06
N GLY A 64 -1.96 -15.50 -0.16
CA GLY A 64 -2.36 -16.44 0.87
C GLY A 64 -1.16 -17.11 1.56
N PRO A 65 -0.26 -17.79 0.81
CA PRO A 65 0.96 -18.35 1.38
C PRO A 65 1.85 -17.29 2.05
N SER A 66 2.01 -16.12 1.43
CA SER A 66 2.81 -15.03 1.99
C SER A 66 2.25 -14.52 3.32
N LEU A 67 0.92 -14.40 3.41
CA LEU A 67 0.21 -14.00 4.63
C LEU A 67 0.35 -15.06 5.72
N ILE A 68 0.24 -16.34 5.38
CA ILE A 68 0.45 -17.44 6.34
C ILE A 68 1.87 -17.37 6.92
N ILE A 69 2.89 -17.20 6.07
CA ILE A 69 4.28 -17.07 6.54
C ILE A 69 4.44 -15.82 7.42
N ALA A 70 3.89 -14.67 6.99
CA ALA A 70 3.93 -13.44 7.77
C ALA A 70 3.26 -13.61 9.15
N LEU A 71 2.09 -14.24 9.21
CA LEU A 71 1.37 -14.53 10.46
C LEU A 71 2.16 -15.45 11.38
N ILE A 72 2.82 -16.48 10.84
CA ILE A 72 3.72 -17.35 11.63
C ILE A 72 4.86 -16.51 12.21
N LEU A 73 5.53 -15.68 11.39
CA LEU A 73 6.63 -14.84 11.85
C LEU A 73 6.19 -13.83 12.93
N TYR A 74 5.06 -13.15 12.74
CA TYR A 74 4.50 -12.25 13.76
C TYR A 74 4.09 -12.99 15.02
N THR A 75 3.56 -14.21 14.90
CA THR A 75 3.23 -15.04 16.07
C THR A 75 4.50 -15.39 16.84
N LEU A 76 5.56 -15.86 16.17
CA LEU A 76 6.84 -16.18 16.80
C LEU A 76 7.49 -14.97 17.48
N LEU A 77 7.40 -13.78 16.86
CA LEU A 77 7.84 -12.55 17.49
C LEU A 77 6.97 -12.16 18.69
N GLY A 78 5.65 -12.24 18.53
CA GLY A 78 4.66 -11.91 19.57
C GLY A 78 4.75 -12.80 20.80
N LEU A 79 5.09 -14.09 20.64
CA LEU A 79 5.32 -15.01 21.76
C LEU A 79 6.45 -14.56 22.70
N ARG A 80 7.40 -13.73 22.23
CA ARG A 80 8.44 -13.13 23.10
C ARG A 80 7.92 -12.03 24.02
N TYR A 81 6.74 -11.50 23.71
CA TYR A 81 6.04 -10.49 24.49
C TYR A 81 4.84 -11.10 25.25
N GLY A 82 4.42 -12.31 24.91
CA GLY A 82 3.44 -13.08 25.67
C GLY A 82 4.02 -13.60 26.99
N GLY A 83 3.27 -13.47 28.08
CA GLY A 83 3.64 -13.99 29.40
C GLY A 83 4.55 -13.09 30.24
N LYS A 84 4.89 -11.89 29.77
CA LYS A 84 5.29 -10.82 30.70
C LYS A 84 4.03 -10.37 31.44
N ASP A 85 4.13 -10.17 32.75
CA ASP A 85 3.07 -9.51 33.51
C ASP A 85 2.75 -8.21 32.78
N LEU A 86 1.55 -8.14 32.20
CA LEU A 86 1.05 -6.90 31.64
C LEU A 86 1.05 -5.91 32.81
N ASP A 87 1.77 -4.81 32.66
CA ASP A 87 1.74 -3.76 33.67
C ASP A 87 0.35 -3.11 33.63
N MET A 88 -0.57 -3.69 34.38
CA MET A 88 -1.95 -3.22 34.47
C MET A 88 -1.99 -1.77 34.94
N ASN A 89 -1.00 -1.32 35.72
CA ASN A 89 -0.89 0.08 36.12
C ASN A 89 -0.56 0.99 34.92
N ALA A 90 0.28 0.53 33.98
CA ALA A 90 0.56 1.28 32.75
C ALA A 90 -0.68 1.34 31.84
N ILE A 91 -1.44 0.24 31.75
CA ILE A 91 -2.70 0.21 30.99
C ILE A 91 -3.73 1.15 31.60
N ASP A 92 -3.94 1.07 32.91
CA ASP A 92 -4.88 1.91 33.65
C ASP A 92 -4.47 3.39 33.61
N ALA A 93 -3.17 3.69 33.66
CA ALA A 93 -2.67 5.05 33.50
C ALA A 93 -3.02 5.63 32.11
N ILE A 94 -2.87 4.83 31.05
CA ILE A 94 -3.24 5.23 29.69
C ILE A 94 -4.75 5.44 29.58
N LEU A 95 -5.56 4.48 30.05
CA LEU A 95 -7.02 4.56 29.98
C LEU A 95 -7.56 5.76 30.77
N ASN A 96 -7.06 5.97 31.99
CA ASN A 96 -7.46 7.10 32.82
C ASN A 96 -7.05 8.42 32.18
N GLY A 97 -5.81 8.54 31.68
CA GLY A 97 -5.36 9.76 31.02
C GLY A 97 -6.09 10.06 29.71
N LEU A 98 -6.61 9.06 29.00
CA LEU A 98 -7.50 9.28 27.86
C LEU A 98 -8.89 9.76 28.31
N SER A 99 -9.44 9.15 29.36
CA SER A 99 -10.77 9.49 29.88
C SER A 99 -10.86 10.89 30.51
N THR A 100 -9.73 11.45 30.96
CA THR A 100 -9.66 12.83 31.47
C THR A 100 -9.54 13.86 30.37
N GLN A 101 -8.99 13.50 29.21
CA GLN A 101 -8.79 14.40 28.07
C GLN A 101 -9.95 14.41 27.09
N PHE A 102 -10.62 13.27 26.92
CA PHE A 102 -11.68 13.12 25.94
C PHE A 102 -12.91 12.44 26.53
N LEU A 103 -14.07 12.88 26.07
CA LEU A 103 -15.29 12.09 26.19
C LEU A 103 -15.11 10.83 25.33
N ILE A 104 -15.08 9.64 25.94
CA ILE A 104 -15.02 8.37 25.22
C ILE A 104 -16.43 7.79 25.16
N SER A 105 -16.96 7.64 23.95
CA SER A 105 -18.28 7.07 23.73
C SER A 105 -18.30 6.26 22.43
N PRO A 106 -19.04 5.13 22.37
CA PRO A 106 -19.29 4.42 21.12
C PRO A 106 -19.86 5.30 20.02
N LEU A 107 -20.55 6.40 20.38
CA LEU A 107 -21.06 7.38 19.42
C LEU A 107 -19.96 8.04 18.58
N LEU A 108 -18.75 8.18 19.13
CA LEU A 108 -17.59 8.74 18.43
C LEU A 108 -16.98 7.78 17.41
N LEU A 109 -17.52 6.57 17.27
CA LEU A 109 -17.23 5.68 16.14
C LEU A 109 -18.03 6.06 14.89
N LEU A 110 -19.03 6.93 14.98
CA LEU A 110 -19.81 7.36 13.81
C LEU A 110 -18.95 8.02 12.71
N PRO A 111 -18.01 8.94 12.97
CA PRO A 111 -17.18 9.53 11.92
C PRO A 111 -16.37 8.50 11.12
N PRO A 112 -15.58 7.58 11.73
CA PRO A 112 -14.89 6.56 10.95
C PRO A 112 -15.86 5.60 10.25
N LEU A 113 -17.01 5.27 10.83
CA LEU A 113 -18.04 4.46 10.16
C LEU A 113 -18.63 5.16 8.93
N LEU A 114 -18.88 6.47 9.01
CA LEU A 114 -19.35 7.27 7.88
C LEU A 114 -18.28 7.37 6.78
N VAL A 115 -17.00 7.50 7.15
CA VAL A 115 -15.90 7.44 6.17
C VAL A 115 -15.83 6.08 5.49
N ILE A 116 -15.97 4.98 6.24
CA ILE A 116 -16.06 3.63 5.66
C ILE A 116 -17.28 3.52 4.75
N ALA A 117 -18.44 4.05 5.15
CA ALA A 117 -19.64 4.07 4.32
C ALA A 117 -19.41 4.85 3.02
N MET A 118 -18.77 6.02 3.07
CA MET A 118 -18.39 6.79 1.87
C MET A 118 -17.49 5.97 0.93
N VAL A 119 -16.52 5.22 1.46
CA VAL A 119 -15.67 4.32 0.67
C VAL A 119 -16.49 3.17 0.05
N VAL A 120 -17.38 2.54 0.81
CA VAL A 120 -18.27 1.47 0.32
C VAL A 120 -19.18 1.98 -0.80
N PHE A 121 -19.70 3.21 -0.67
CA PHE A 121 -20.52 3.87 -1.68
C PHE A 121 -19.69 4.53 -2.81
N LYS A 122 -18.37 4.28 -2.88
CA LYS A 122 -17.48 4.77 -3.93
C LYS A 122 -17.49 6.30 -4.10
N VAL A 123 -17.65 7.03 -3.00
CA VAL A 123 -17.49 8.49 -3.00
C VAL A 123 -16.02 8.79 -3.37
N PRO A 124 -15.75 9.73 -4.30
CA PRO A 124 -14.37 10.07 -4.67
C PRO A 124 -13.52 10.45 -3.46
N ALA A 125 -12.24 10.11 -3.50
CA ALA A 125 -11.34 10.21 -2.35
C ALA A 125 -11.27 11.62 -1.74
N ILE A 126 -11.17 12.66 -2.58
CA ILE A 126 -11.08 14.06 -2.11
C ILE A 126 -12.34 14.47 -1.31
N PRO A 127 -13.57 14.37 -1.86
CA PRO A 127 -14.80 14.58 -1.09
C PRO A 127 -14.90 13.71 0.16
N GLY A 128 -14.52 12.42 0.09
CA GLY A 128 -14.59 11.51 1.23
C GLY A 128 -13.66 11.93 2.38
N LEU A 129 -12.43 12.33 2.07
CA LEU A 129 -11.46 12.83 3.04
C LEU A 129 -11.89 14.17 3.64
N LEU A 130 -12.35 15.11 2.80
CA LEU A 130 -12.88 16.40 3.27
C LEU A 130 -14.10 16.22 4.18
N GLY A 131 -15.03 15.34 3.78
CA GLY A 131 -16.18 14.97 4.60
C GLY A 131 -15.77 14.37 5.94
N GLY A 132 -14.77 13.49 5.95
CA GLY A 132 -14.18 12.94 7.17
C GLY A 132 -13.59 14.01 8.09
N THR A 133 -12.84 14.97 7.54
CA THR A 133 -12.26 16.09 8.30
C THR A 133 -13.34 17.00 8.88
N VAL A 134 -14.38 17.33 8.09
CA VAL A 134 -15.52 18.14 8.56
C VAL A 134 -16.29 17.41 9.66
N LEU A 135 -16.57 16.11 9.50
CA LEU A 135 -17.19 15.28 10.54
C LEU A 135 -16.34 15.24 11.81
N GLY A 136 -15.03 15.10 11.68
CA GLY A 136 -14.09 15.14 12.81
C GLY A 136 -14.14 16.47 13.55
N GLY A 137 -14.12 17.59 12.83
CA GLY A 137 -14.27 18.93 13.41
C GLY A 137 -15.63 19.15 14.09
N LEU A 138 -16.72 18.71 13.46
CA LEU A 138 -18.06 18.77 14.05
C LEU A 138 -18.12 17.97 15.36
N PHE A 139 -17.53 16.77 15.40
CA PHE A 139 -17.52 15.95 16.60
C PHE A 139 -16.62 16.52 17.70
N ALA A 140 -15.49 17.12 17.34
CA ALA A 140 -14.65 17.87 18.27
C ALA A 140 -15.43 19.03 18.91
N ALA A 141 -16.19 19.80 18.11
CA ALA A 141 -17.01 20.90 18.63
C ALA A 141 -18.16 20.42 19.53
N LEU A 142 -18.91 19.39 19.09
CA LEU A 142 -20.13 18.94 19.77
C LEU A 142 -19.85 18.11 21.03
N PHE A 143 -18.84 17.23 20.99
CA PHE A 143 -18.61 16.23 22.04
C PHE A 143 -17.35 16.49 22.87
N GLN A 144 -16.36 17.17 22.32
CA GLN A 144 -15.11 17.52 23.03
C GLN A 144 -15.08 19.00 23.44
N HIS A 145 -16.13 19.75 23.09
CA HIS A 145 -16.26 21.19 23.37
C HIS A 145 -15.10 22.04 22.83
N SER A 146 -14.43 21.58 21.77
CA SER A 146 -13.35 22.33 21.13
C SER A 146 -13.89 23.54 20.37
N THR A 147 -13.19 24.66 20.47
CA THR A 147 -13.49 25.88 19.72
C THR A 147 -13.13 25.72 18.24
N LEU A 148 -13.71 26.55 17.37
CA LEU A 148 -13.35 26.57 15.95
C LEU A 148 -11.85 26.83 15.74
N THR A 149 -11.27 27.71 16.56
CA THR A 149 -9.84 28.03 16.50
C THR A 149 -8.98 26.80 16.78
N GLU A 150 -9.29 26.05 17.84
CA GLU A 150 -8.56 24.82 18.20
C GLU A 150 -8.70 23.75 17.13
N ILE A 151 -9.87 23.61 16.51
CA ILE A 151 -10.10 22.67 15.42
C ILE A 151 -9.24 23.02 14.20
N VAL A 152 -9.25 24.30 13.79
CA VAL A 152 -8.45 24.76 12.64
C VAL A 152 -6.95 24.65 12.93
N GLN A 153 -6.52 25.01 14.14
CA GLN A 153 -5.12 24.85 14.57
C GLN A 153 -4.70 23.37 14.59
N SER A 154 -5.55 22.49 15.11
CA SER A 154 -5.28 21.05 15.12
C SER A 154 -5.22 20.46 13.71
N ALA A 155 -6.07 20.93 12.79
CA ALA A 155 -6.02 20.51 11.39
C ALA A 155 -4.74 21.01 10.68
N HIS A 156 -4.30 22.22 10.98
CA HIS A 156 -3.15 22.83 10.31
C HIS A 156 -1.81 22.41 10.93
N TYR A 157 -1.61 22.62 12.24
CA TYR A 157 -0.36 22.33 12.94
C TYR A 157 -0.35 20.94 13.58
N GLY A 158 -1.52 20.40 13.91
CA GLY A 158 -1.64 19.14 14.63
C GLY A 158 -2.15 19.33 16.05
N PHE A 159 -2.71 18.26 16.62
CA PHE A 159 -3.10 18.23 18.02
C PHE A 159 -1.87 17.97 18.89
N VAL A 160 -1.73 18.69 20.00
CA VAL A 160 -0.65 18.50 20.97
C VAL A 160 -1.27 18.22 22.33
N ALA A 161 -0.94 17.07 22.90
CA ALA A 161 -1.36 16.69 24.24
C ALA A 161 -0.31 17.07 25.28
N ALA A 162 -0.78 17.49 26.45
CA ALA A 162 0.04 17.80 27.62
C ALA A 162 -0.61 17.20 28.87
N THR A 163 -0.62 15.87 28.93
CA THR A 163 -1.25 15.10 30.02
C THR A 163 -0.28 14.79 31.16
N GLY A 164 1.01 15.10 31.00
CA GLY A 164 2.06 14.77 31.97
C GLY A 164 2.49 13.30 31.93
N ASN A 165 1.98 12.53 30.96
CA ASN A 165 2.38 11.15 30.71
C ASN A 165 2.93 11.06 29.29
N GLU A 166 4.23 10.83 29.17
CA GLU A 166 4.93 10.83 27.88
C GLU A 166 4.37 9.79 26.89
N ALA A 167 3.82 8.67 27.37
CA ALA A 167 3.22 7.66 26.50
C ALA A 167 1.91 8.18 25.87
N ILE A 168 1.09 8.89 26.67
CA ILE A 168 -0.17 9.47 26.22
C ILE A 168 0.09 10.69 25.35
N ASP A 169 1.03 11.55 25.74
CA ASP A 169 1.41 12.73 24.97
C ASP A 169 1.91 12.36 23.58
N ASN A 170 2.76 11.33 23.48
CA ASN A 170 3.21 10.81 22.18
C ASN A 170 2.12 10.07 21.40
N LEU A 171 1.07 9.54 22.06
CA LEU A 171 -0.05 8.87 21.39
C LEU A 171 -1.01 9.88 20.77
N LEU A 172 -1.34 10.92 21.53
CA LEU A 172 -2.32 11.92 21.15
C LEU A 172 -1.71 13.02 20.28
N THR A 173 -0.44 13.39 20.54
CA THR A 173 0.24 14.41 19.75
C THR A 173 0.46 13.89 18.33
N ARG A 174 -0.12 14.58 17.36
CA ARG A 174 -0.09 14.21 15.95
C ARG A 174 0.12 15.46 15.11
N GLY A 175 0.75 15.30 13.95
CA GLY A 175 0.96 16.38 13.01
C GLY A 175 -0.29 16.71 12.20
N GLY A 176 -0.40 17.98 11.79
CA GLY A 176 -1.42 18.47 10.85
C GLY A 176 -0.91 18.61 9.42
N LEU A 177 -1.60 19.41 8.61
CA LEU A 177 -1.20 19.74 7.24
C LEU A 177 0.25 20.23 7.12
N ASP A 178 0.72 21.05 8.07
CA ASP A 178 2.08 21.60 8.08
C ASP A 178 3.14 20.50 8.17
N SER A 179 2.95 19.53 9.07
CA SER A 179 3.85 18.38 9.21
C SER A 179 3.93 17.52 7.95
N MET A 180 2.89 17.55 7.11
CA MET A 180 2.84 16.83 5.84
C MET A 180 3.51 17.58 4.70
N MET A 181 3.85 18.88 4.84
CA MET A 181 4.42 19.67 3.74
C MET A 181 5.79 19.17 3.28
N TRP A 182 6.61 18.64 4.21
CA TRP A 182 7.84 17.97 3.84
C TRP A 182 7.58 16.74 2.96
N THR A 183 6.64 15.89 3.38
CA THR A 183 6.20 14.70 2.63
C THR A 183 5.66 15.07 1.25
N VAL A 184 4.79 16.08 1.18
CA VAL A 184 4.24 16.58 -0.08
C VAL A 184 5.35 17.09 -1.00
N SER A 185 6.30 17.87 -0.47
CA SER A 185 7.42 18.40 -1.25
C SER A 185 8.32 17.28 -1.79
N LEU A 186 8.62 16.28 -0.96
CA LEU A 186 9.41 15.11 -1.36
C LEU A 186 8.71 14.36 -2.50
N ILE A 187 7.40 14.13 -2.38
CA ILE A 187 6.59 13.45 -3.41
C ILE A 187 6.56 14.26 -4.70
N LEU A 188 6.37 15.58 -4.65
CA LEU A 188 6.38 16.44 -5.84
C LEU A 188 7.72 16.39 -6.57
N CYS A 189 8.84 16.45 -5.82
CA CYS A 189 10.18 16.29 -6.39
C CYS A 189 10.39 14.91 -7.02
N ALA A 190 10.02 13.84 -6.32
CA ALA A 190 10.16 12.46 -6.80
C ALA A 190 9.33 12.22 -8.07
N MET A 191 8.06 12.63 -8.08
CA MET A 191 7.17 12.50 -9.24
C MET A 191 7.65 13.33 -10.44
N SER A 192 8.16 14.53 -10.20
CA SER A 192 8.73 15.37 -11.28
C SER A 192 9.95 14.69 -11.91
N PHE A 193 10.85 14.14 -11.09
CA PHE A 193 12.01 13.38 -11.56
C PHE A 193 11.59 12.12 -12.32
N ALA A 194 10.62 11.37 -11.80
CA ALA A 194 10.05 10.19 -12.45
C ALA A 194 9.47 10.51 -13.83
N GLY A 195 8.68 11.58 -13.94
CA GLY A 195 8.10 12.02 -15.20
C GLY A 195 9.15 12.39 -16.25
N VAL A 196 10.27 13.00 -15.84
CA VAL A 196 11.42 13.27 -16.73
C VAL A 196 12.05 11.97 -17.21
N LEU A 197 12.30 11.00 -16.31
CA LEU A 197 12.89 9.71 -16.67
C LEU A 197 12.02 8.87 -17.60
N GLU A 198 10.70 8.91 -17.40
CA GLU A 198 9.74 8.25 -18.27
C GLU A 198 9.71 8.92 -19.65
N SER A 199 9.59 10.25 -19.69
CA SER A 199 9.53 11.03 -20.95
C SER A 199 10.82 10.91 -21.77
N ALA A 200 11.98 10.80 -21.10
CA ALA A 200 13.27 10.56 -21.75
C ALA A 200 13.46 9.11 -22.22
N GLY A 201 12.53 8.20 -21.92
CA GLY A 201 12.61 6.79 -22.30
C GLY A 201 13.65 5.97 -21.51
N MET A 202 14.23 6.54 -20.43
CA MET A 202 15.29 5.88 -19.66
C MET A 202 14.79 4.62 -18.97
N LEU A 203 13.60 4.69 -18.37
CA LEU A 203 12.99 3.53 -17.72
C LEU A 203 12.66 2.41 -18.73
N LYS A 204 12.21 2.80 -19.94
CA LYS A 204 11.98 1.86 -21.05
C LYS A 204 13.27 1.18 -21.50
N ALA A 205 14.37 1.93 -21.61
CA ALA A 205 15.67 1.39 -22.00
C ALA A 205 16.20 0.36 -20.98
N ILE A 206 16.09 0.66 -19.68
CA ILE A 206 16.51 -0.25 -18.61
C ILE A 206 15.73 -1.55 -18.68
N ALA A 207 14.39 -1.49 -18.76
CA ALA A 207 13.61 -2.71 -18.75
C ALA A 207 13.71 -3.52 -20.05
N LEU A 208 13.90 -2.90 -21.23
CA LEU A 208 14.25 -3.64 -22.46
C LEU A 208 15.56 -4.44 -22.30
N LYS A 209 16.53 -3.89 -21.58
CA LYS A 209 17.77 -4.62 -21.25
C LYS A 209 17.51 -5.80 -20.32
N ILE A 210 16.70 -5.62 -19.28
CA ILE A 210 16.30 -6.69 -18.35
C ILE A 210 15.53 -7.80 -19.11
N ILE A 211 14.63 -7.41 -20.03
CA ILE A 211 13.88 -8.35 -20.88
C ILE A 211 14.81 -9.19 -21.75
N SER A 212 15.87 -8.60 -22.32
CA SER A 212 16.79 -9.31 -23.23
C SER A 212 17.49 -10.54 -22.60
N VAL A 213 17.58 -10.58 -21.27
CA VAL A 213 18.20 -11.70 -20.55
C VAL A 213 17.18 -12.71 -19.98
N ALA A 214 15.88 -12.37 -20.00
CA ALA A 214 14.82 -13.22 -19.48
C ALA A 214 14.37 -14.26 -20.53
N LYS A 215 14.96 -15.45 -20.55
CA LYS A 215 14.66 -16.49 -21.58
C LYS A 215 13.57 -17.49 -21.20
N SER A 216 13.33 -17.70 -19.90
CA SER A 216 12.28 -18.61 -19.38
C SER A 216 11.13 -17.84 -18.74
N THR A 217 10.00 -18.51 -18.49
CA THR A 217 8.87 -17.93 -17.75
C THR A 217 9.28 -17.45 -16.36
N GLY A 218 10.07 -18.24 -15.62
CA GLY A 218 10.57 -17.82 -14.30
C GLY A 218 11.44 -16.57 -14.36
N SER A 219 12.36 -16.49 -15.33
CA SER A 219 13.18 -15.29 -15.52
C SER A 219 12.37 -14.08 -15.98
N LEU A 220 11.26 -14.28 -16.70
CA LEU A 220 10.34 -13.22 -17.10
C LEU A 220 9.58 -12.67 -15.89
N VAL A 221 9.06 -13.54 -15.03
CA VAL A 221 8.42 -13.15 -13.77
C VAL A 221 9.41 -12.41 -12.87
N ALA A 222 10.63 -12.93 -12.70
CA ALA A 222 11.67 -12.26 -11.92
C ALA A 222 12.04 -10.89 -12.50
N ALA A 223 12.18 -10.78 -13.82
CA ALA A 223 12.39 -9.51 -14.50
C ALA A 223 11.26 -8.52 -14.24
N THR A 224 9.99 -8.95 -14.32
CA THR A 224 8.82 -8.10 -14.03
C THR A 224 8.85 -7.63 -12.57
N VAL A 225 9.06 -8.53 -11.60
CA VAL A 225 9.17 -8.19 -10.17
C VAL A 225 10.28 -7.17 -9.92
N LEU A 226 11.50 -7.45 -10.39
CA LEU A 226 12.64 -6.56 -10.21
C LEU A 226 12.42 -5.21 -10.90
N THR A 227 11.74 -5.18 -12.05
CA THR A 227 11.38 -3.91 -12.70
C THR A 227 10.39 -3.12 -11.84
N CYS A 228 9.35 -3.74 -11.29
CA CYS A 228 8.40 -3.04 -10.41
C CYS A 228 9.10 -2.43 -9.19
N ILE A 229 9.96 -3.21 -8.52
CA ILE A 229 10.73 -2.75 -7.36
C ILE A 229 11.69 -1.63 -7.77
N GLY A 230 12.40 -1.80 -8.89
CA GLY A 230 13.32 -0.79 -9.42
C GLY A 230 12.60 0.51 -9.79
N THR A 231 11.41 0.42 -10.41
CA THR A 231 10.57 1.58 -10.69
C THR A 231 10.14 2.25 -9.40
N ASN A 232 9.71 1.51 -8.38
CA ASN A 232 9.39 2.09 -7.07
C ASN A 232 10.57 2.82 -6.43
N MET A 233 11.80 2.31 -6.59
CA MET A 233 13.02 2.93 -6.07
C MET A 233 13.43 4.19 -6.85
N ILE A 234 13.22 4.21 -8.17
CA ILE A 234 13.70 5.29 -9.04
C ILE A 234 12.63 6.37 -9.25
N ALA A 235 11.39 5.95 -9.50
CA ALA A 235 10.26 6.83 -9.80
C ALA A 235 9.51 7.29 -8.54
N GLY A 236 9.67 6.61 -7.41
CA GLY A 236 9.07 7.04 -6.14
C GLY A 236 7.54 7.05 -6.13
N ASP A 237 6.88 6.33 -7.04
CA ASP A 237 5.42 6.25 -7.07
C ASP A 237 4.92 4.85 -7.46
N GLN A 238 3.94 4.36 -6.71
CA GLN A 238 3.38 3.02 -6.89
C GLN A 238 2.60 2.86 -8.19
N TYR A 239 1.92 3.91 -8.67
CA TYR A 239 1.15 3.84 -9.90
C TYR A 239 2.07 3.69 -11.10
N LEU A 240 3.19 4.43 -11.12
CA LEU A 240 4.23 4.25 -12.14
C LEU A 240 4.85 2.85 -12.08
N ALA A 241 5.08 2.31 -10.88
CA ALA A 241 5.59 0.96 -10.69
C ALA A 241 4.64 -0.16 -11.16
N ILE A 242 3.36 0.15 -11.40
CA ILE A 242 2.38 -0.75 -12.01
C ILE A 242 2.26 -0.49 -13.52
N VAL A 243 2.00 0.76 -13.90
CA VAL A 243 1.68 1.15 -15.28
C VAL A 243 2.84 0.88 -16.22
N LEU A 244 4.05 1.31 -15.85
CA LEU A 244 5.18 1.20 -16.73
C LEU A 244 5.57 -0.28 -16.97
N PRO A 245 5.82 -1.11 -15.94
CA PRO A 245 6.11 -2.52 -16.20
C PRO A 245 4.93 -3.24 -16.86
N GLY A 246 3.69 -2.90 -16.52
CA GLY A 246 2.51 -3.46 -17.18
C GLY A 246 2.51 -3.23 -18.69
N ARG A 247 2.70 -1.98 -19.14
CA ARG A 247 2.78 -1.65 -20.57
C ARG A 247 3.97 -2.29 -21.26
N MET A 248 5.12 -2.32 -20.60
CA MET A 248 6.36 -2.84 -21.16
C MET A 248 6.35 -4.35 -21.34
N PHE A 249 5.79 -5.09 -20.39
CA PHE A 249 5.82 -6.55 -20.38
C PHE A 249 4.60 -7.19 -21.03
N LYS A 250 3.48 -6.46 -21.22
CA LYS A 250 2.23 -7.02 -21.77
C LYS A 250 2.45 -7.86 -23.02
N LYS A 251 2.98 -7.26 -24.08
CA LYS A 251 3.21 -7.96 -25.36
C LYS A 251 4.12 -9.19 -25.20
N ILE A 252 5.11 -9.13 -24.31
CA ILE A 252 6.04 -10.26 -24.09
C ILE A 252 5.35 -11.42 -23.39
N TYR A 253 4.39 -11.15 -22.50
CA TYR A 253 3.56 -12.19 -21.89
C TYR A 253 2.63 -12.80 -22.94
N ASP A 254 2.02 -11.96 -23.78
CA ASP A 254 1.14 -12.39 -24.88
C ASP A 254 1.88 -13.26 -25.91
N ASP A 255 3.06 -12.83 -26.36
CA ASP A 255 3.94 -13.57 -27.29
C ASP A 255 4.38 -14.94 -26.73
N ARG A 256 4.41 -15.07 -25.40
CA ARG A 256 4.71 -16.35 -24.71
C ARG A 256 3.47 -17.17 -24.37
N GLY A 257 2.30 -16.75 -24.84
CA GLY A 257 1.03 -17.42 -24.59
C GLY A 257 0.62 -17.40 -23.12
N LEU A 258 1.04 -16.42 -22.33
CA LEU A 258 0.69 -16.30 -20.92
C LEU A 258 -0.56 -15.43 -20.75
N LYS A 259 -1.53 -15.86 -19.94
CA LYS A 259 -2.73 -15.06 -19.68
C LYS A 259 -2.39 -13.76 -18.94
N PRO A 260 -3.11 -12.65 -19.20
CA PRO A 260 -2.80 -11.32 -18.66
C PRO A 260 -2.91 -11.26 -17.13
N LYS A 261 -3.73 -12.12 -16.52
CA LYS A 261 -3.85 -12.23 -15.06
C LYS A 261 -2.50 -12.54 -14.38
N ASN A 262 -1.59 -13.25 -15.04
CA ASN A 262 -0.25 -13.51 -14.50
C ASN A 262 0.51 -12.20 -14.33
N LEU A 263 0.62 -11.40 -15.40
CA LEU A 263 1.30 -10.11 -15.36
C LEU A 263 0.61 -9.19 -14.35
N SER A 264 -0.72 -9.07 -14.41
CA SER A 264 -1.53 -8.27 -13.47
C SER A 264 -1.21 -8.62 -12.02
N ARG A 265 -1.15 -9.91 -11.68
CA ARG A 265 -0.82 -10.38 -10.33
C ARG A 265 0.59 -9.97 -9.93
N ILE A 266 1.56 -10.12 -10.82
CA ILE A 266 2.97 -9.82 -10.53
C ILE A 266 3.19 -8.32 -10.30
N LEU A 267 2.51 -7.46 -11.07
CA LEU A 267 2.53 -6.00 -10.85
C LEU A 267 2.06 -5.64 -9.44
N GLU A 268 1.01 -6.30 -8.97
CA GLU A 268 0.49 -6.13 -7.62
C GLU A 268 1.37 -6.80 -6.55
N ASP A 269 2.02 -7.92 -6.85
CA ASP A 269 2.90 -8.64 -5.90
C ASP A 269 4.15 -7.83 -5.58
N ALA A 270 4.60 -6.97 -6.51
CA ALA A 270 5.85 -6.22 -6.38
C ALA A 270 5.65 -4.70 -6.36
N GLY A 271 4.90 -4.13 -7.31
CA GLY A 271 4.68 -2.68 -7.44
C GLY A 271 3.90 -2.10 -6.26
N THR A 272 2.76 -2.68 -5.91
CA THR A 272 1.98 -2.21 -4.76
C THR A 272 2.74 -2.44 -3.46
N LEU A 273 3.16 -3.68 -3.20
CA LEU A 273 3.70 -4.06 -1.90
C LEU A 273 5.03 -3.40 -1.54
N THR A 274 5.90 -3.07 -2.50
CA THR A 274 7.21 -2.48 -2.17
C THR A 274 7.21 -0.96 -2.05
N SER A 275 6.12 -0.30 -2.44
CA SER A 275 5.98 1.17 -2.38
C SER A 275 6.20 1.70 -0.96
N SER A 276 5.60 1.06 0.05
CA SER A 276 5.76 1.48 1.45
C SER A 276 7.15 1.28 2.01
N LEU A 277 8.03 0.53 1.37
CA LEU A 277 9.34 0.22 1.94
C LEU A 277 10.39 1.30 1.66
N ILE A 278 10.06 2.26 0.79
CA ILE A 278 11.03 3.20 0.21
C ILE A 278 10.73 4.62 0.72
N PRO A 279 11.66 5.28 1.43
CA PRO A 279 11.41 6.56 2.10
C PRO A 279 10.94 7.71 1.21
N TRP A 280 11.42 7.76 -0.03
CA TRP A 280 11.08 8.78 -1.02
C TRP A 280 9.99 8.33 -2.00
N ASN A 281 9.38 7.17 -1.77
CA ASN A 281 8.21 6.73 -2.51
C ASN A 281 6.94 7.28 -1.85
N SER A 282 5.93 7.64 -2.61
CA SER A 282 4.66 8.20 -2.12
C SER A 282 4.04 7.36 -0.99
N GLY A 283 4.03 6.04 -1.13
CA GLY A 283 3.56 5.12 -0.08
C GLY A 283 4.44 5.13 1.17
N GLY A 284 5.77 5.03 1.02
CA GLY A 284 6.70 5.02 2.16
C GLY A 284 6.74 6.34 2.91
N ALA A 285 6.68 7.47 2.19
CA ALA A 285 6.62 8.80 2.78
C ALA A 285 5.31 9.00 3.56
N PHE A 286 4.17 8.51 3.04
CA PHE A 286 2.90 8.52 3.76
C PHE A 286 2.91 7.62 5.01
N MET A 287 3.48 6.41 4.94
CA MET A 287 3.58 5.52 6.10
C MET A 287 4.49 6.11 7.18
N PHE A 288 5.60 6.75 6.80
CA PHE A 288 6.46 7.45 7.74
C PHE A 288 5.73 8.60 8.42
N ALA A 289 5.08 9.46 7.64
CA ALA A 289 4.29 10.58 8.10
C ALA A 289 3.19 10.18 9.09
N THR A 290 2.51 9.06 8.84
CA THR A 290 1.36 8.64 9.64
C THR A 290 1.73 7.79 10.85
N LEU A 291 2.71 6.90 10.73
CA LEU A 291 3.11 5.98 11.80
C LEU A 291 4.24 6.54 12.67
N GLY A 292 4.96 7.56 12.20
CA GLY A 292 6.12 8.14 12.89
C GLY A 292 7.34 7.23 12.91
N VAL A 293 7.37 6.19 12.08
CA VAL A 293 8.47 5.22 12.02
C VAL A 293 9.10 5.27 10.63
N TYR A 294 10.40 5.53 10.57
CA TYR A 294 11.12 5.65 9.31
C TYR A 294 11.13 4.33 8.51
N PRO A 295 11.01 4.34 7.17
CA PRO A 295 10.78 3.10 6.42
C PRO A 295 11.86 2.04 6.56
N PHE A 296 13.14 2.42 6.60
CA PHE A 296 14.21 1.45 6.83
C PHE A 296 14.20 0.82 8.22
N ALA A 297 13.56 1.46 9.20
CA ALA A 297 13.42 0.86 10.53
C ALA A 297 12.39 -0.29 10.50
N TYR A 298 11.23 -0.09 9.87
CA TYR A 298 10.20 -1.14 9.80
C TYR A 298 10.38 -2.13 8.65
N LEU A 299 11.19 -1.81 7.64
CA LEU A 299 11.48 -2.66 6.48
C LEU A 299 11.70 -4.13 6.85
N PRO A 300 12.61 -4.49 7.80
CA PRO A 300 12.85 -5.90 8.15
C PRO A 300 11.64 -6.61 8.77
N PHE A 301 10.61 -5.88 9.21
CA PHE A 301 9.40 -6.41 9.83
C PHE A 301 8.17 -6.33 8.93
N ALA A 302 8.26 -5.74 7.73
CA ALA A 302 7.16 -5.68 6.76
C ALA A 302 7.06 -7.01 5.98
N PHE A 303 6.79 -8.10 6.71
CA PHE A 303 6.96 -9.46 6.22
C PHE A 303 6.15 -9.77 4.98
N LEU A 304 4.87 -9.37 4.91
CA LEU A 304 4.07 -9.62 3.71
C LEU A 304 4.69 -8.93 2.48
N ASN A 305 5.09 -7.68 2.65
CA ASN A 305 5.64 -6.84 1.59
C ASN A 305 6.97 -7.38 1.05
N LEU A 306 7.77 -8.02 1.92
CA LEU A 306 9.04 -8.63 1.54
C LEU A 306 8.87 -10.05 0.97
N ILE A 307 7.97 -10.85 1.53
CA ILE A 307 7.82 -12.27 1.19
C ILE A 307 7.06 -12.45 -0.13
N ASN A 308 6.02 -11.66 -0.37
CA ASN A 308 5.14 -11.86 -1.52
C ASN A 308 5.85 -11.72 -2.89
N PRO A 309 6.73 -10.71 -3.12
CA PRO A 309 7.56 -10.69 -4.33
C PRO A 309 8.39 -11.96 -4.52
N LEU A 310 8.94 -12.52 -3.44
CA LEU A 310 9.75 -13.75 -3.48
C LEU A 310 8.89 -14.98 -3.81
N VAL A 311 7.69 -15.09 -3.23
CA VAL A 311 6.72 -16.14 -3.57
C VAL A 311 6.31 -16.04 -5.04
N SER A 312 6.10 -14.82 -5.56
CA SER A 312 5.77 -14.61 -6.97
C SER A 312 6.90 -15.08 -7.90
N ILE A 313 8.16 -14.75 -7.58
CA ILE A 313 9.34 -15.26 -8.30
C ILE A 313 9.39 -16.79 -8.25
N PHE A 314 9.22 -17.39 -7.07
CA PHE A 314 9.21 -18.84 -6.89
C PHE A 314 8.14 -19.52 -7.74
N TYR A 315 6.93 -18.95 -7.82
CA TYR A 315 5.84 -19.45 -8.66
C TYR A 315 6.14 -19.29 -10.15
N GLY A 316 6.86 -18.23 -10.55
CA GLY A 316 7.35 -18.07 -11.90
C GLY A 316 8.28 -19.22 -12.34
N TYR A 317 9.20 -19.65 -11.48
CA TYR A 317 10.13 -20.75 -11.78
C TYR A 317 9.50 -22.13 -11.71
N THR A 318 8.60 -22.36 -10.75
CA THR A 318 7.93 -23.66 -10.57
C THR A 318 6.74 -23.86 -11.50
N GLY A 319 6.19 -22.78 -12.08
CA GLY A 319 4.99 -22.82 -12.91
C GLY A 319 3.68 -22.92 -12.11
N ILE A 320 3.74 -22.91 -10.77
CA ILE A 320 2.55 -22.95 -9.92
C ILE A 320 1.67 -21.74 -10.26
N THR A 321 0.42 -21.99 -10.61
CA THR A 321 -0.62 -20.98 -10.96
C THR A 321 -0.31 -20.12 -12.18
N ILE A 322 0.75 -20.42 -12.94
CA ILE A 322 1.07 -19.73 -14.19
C ILE A 322 0.14 -20.25 -15.29
N GLU A 323 -0.83 -19.42 -15.69
CA GLU A 323 -1.82 -19.81 -16.68
C GLU A 323 -1.41 -19.44 -18.11
N LYS A 324 -1.63 -20.36 -19.05
CA LYS A 324 -1.38 -20.15 -20.48
C LYS A 324 -2.69 -20.10 -21.25
N TYR A 325 -2.67 -19.43 -22.40
CA TYR A 325 -3.72 -19.57 -23.40
C TYR A 325 -3.75 -21.01 -23.93
N SER A 326 -4.96 -21.51 -24.19
CA SER A 326 -5.16 -22.68 -25.05
C SER A 326 -4.84 -22.34 -26.50
N GLU A 327 -4.65 -23.35 -27.35
CA GLU A 327 -4.33 -23.12 -28.78
C GLU A 327 -5.40 -22.27 -29.49
N ALA A 328 -6.68 -22.54 -29.24
CA ALA A 328 -7.80 -21.76 -29.78
C ALA A 328 -7.78 -20.31 -29.28
N GLU A 329 -7.54 -20.07 -27.98
CA GLU A 329 -7.43 -18.70 -27.45
C GLU A 329 -6.23 -17.94 -28.05
N LEU A 330 -5.16 -18.65 -28.40
CA LEU A 330 -3.94 -18.08 -28.99
C LEU A 330 -4.17 -17.69 -30.46
N GLU A 331 -4.98 -18.43 -31.20
CA GLU A 331 -5.41 -18.07 -32.55
C GLU A 331 -6.32 -16.83 -32.52
N GLU A 332 -7.32 -16.80 -31.64
CA GLU A 332 -8.18 -15.62 -31.46
C GLU A 332 -7.38 -14.37 -31.08
N LEU A 333 -6.37 -14.50 -30.22
CA LEU A 333 -5.50 -13.40 -29.82
C LEU A 333 -4.74 -12.82 -31.03
N LYS A 334 -4.17 -13.69 -31.87
CA LYS A 334 -3.44 -13.29 -33.08
C LYS A 334 -4.35 -12.63 -34.11
N GLU A 335 -5.60 -13.07 -34.23
CA GLU A 335 -6.59 -12.44 -35.11
C GLU A 335 -6.98 -11.05 -34.62
N ARG A 336 -7.19 -10.87 -33.32
CA ARG A 336 -7.45 -9.55 -32.72
C ARG A 336 -6.28 -8.59 -32.92
N GLU A 337 -5.05 -9.04 -32.66
CA GLU A 337 -3.86 -8.20 -32.87
C GLU A 337 -3.72 -7.75 -34.34
N LYS A 338 -4.03 -8.62 -35.31
CA LYS A 338 -4.01 -8.24 -36.73
C LYS A 338 -5.08 -7.20 -37.08
N THR A 339 -6.25 -7.29 -36.46
CA THR A 339 -7.36 -6.37 -36.70
C THR A 339 -7.07 -4.99 -36.10
N GLU A 340 -6.58 -4.94 -34.86
CA GLU A 340 -6.16 -3.68 -34.21
C GLU A 340 -5.01 -2.99 -34.96
N TYR A 341 -4.06 -3.75 -35.53
CA TYR A 341 -2.99 -3.17 -36.35
C TYR A 341 -3.51 -2.58 -37.66
N SER A 342 -4.46 -3.25 -38.31
CA SER A 342 -5.12 -2.78 -39.54
C SER A 342 -5.87 -1.47 -39.31
N ASP A 343 -6.65 -1.38 -38.24
CA ASP A 343 -7.42 -0.17 -37.91
C ASP A 343 -6.49 1.00 -37.54
N SER A 344 -5.34 0.72 -36.91
CA SER A 344 -4.37 1.76 -36.57
C SER A 344 -3.58 2.31 -37.77
N GLU A 345 -3.50 1.59 -38.90
CA GLU A 345 -2.89 2.08 -40.14
C GLU A 345 -3.86 2.92 -40.98
N GLU A 346 -5.18 2.75 -40.82
CA GLU A 346 -6.18 3.57 -41.52
C GLU A 346 -6.37 4.97 -40.91
N ASP A 347 -5.92 5.18 -39.66
CA ASP A 347 -6.01 6.45 -38.94
C ASP A 347 -4.77 7.38 -39.10
N TYR A 348 -3.82 7.04 -40.00
CA TYR A 348 -2.62 7.86 -40.30
C TYR A 348 -2.58 8.44 -41.72
#